data_AF-A0A945X966-F1
#
_entry.id   AF-A0A945X966-F1
#
_cell.length_a   1.000
_cell.length_b   1.000
_cell.length_c   1.000
_cell.angle_alpha   90.00
_cell.angle_beta   90.00
_cell.angle_gamma   90.00
#
_symmetry.space_group_name_H-M   'P 1'
#
loop_
_entity.id
_entity.type
_entity.pdbx_description
1 polymer ?
#
loop_
_entity_poly.entity_id
_entity_poly.type
_entity_poly.pdbx_seq_one_letter_code
_entity_poly.pdbx_strand_id
1 'polypeptide(L)'
;MKARLVVLISGSGTNLAALLRDLPGSGIDAEVVAVGADGQAPGLQHANERGIPTCVVSPGDYESRESWGVALGDEVASYAPDWVVLSGFMKLLPPGFVDRFPGRILNTHPAYL
;
A
#
# COMPACT_ATOMS: atom_id res chain seq x y z
N MET A 1 2.60 -9.15 -18.74
CA MET A 1 3.29 -9.38 -17.45
C MET A 1 2.44 -8.61 -16.46
N LYS A 2 1.96 -9.27 -15.41
CA LYS A 2 1.01 -8.65 -14.47
C LYS A 2 1.64 -7.45 -13.78
N ALA A 3 0.94 -6.33 -13.77
CA ALA A 3 1.33 -5.16 -12.98
C ALA A 3 1.32 -5.50 -11.49
N ARG A 4 2.41 -5.19 -10.80
CA ARG A 4 2.64 -5.52 -9.39
C ARG A 4 2.17 -4.36 -8.51
N LEU A 5 1.18 -4.63 -7.67
CA LEU A 5 0.57 -3.65 -6.78
C LEU A 5 1.05 -3.85 -5.35
N VAL A 6 1.58 -2.80 -4.73
CA VAL A 6 1.71 -2.72 -3.26
C VAL A 6 0.60 -1.83 -2.74
N VAL A 7 -0.20 -2.34 -1.80
CA VAL A 7 -1.35 -1.60 -1.25
C VAL A 7 -1.02 -1.10 0.15
N LEU A 8 -1.20 0.19 0.42
CA LEU A 8 -0.99 0.79 1.74
C LEU A 8 -2.34 1.10 2.42
N ILE A 9 -2.47 0.73 3.69
CA ILE A 9 -3.68 0.88 4.50
C ILE A 9 -3.37 1.40 5.91
N SER A 10 -4.37 1.92 6.63
CA SER A 10 -4.24 2.31 8.04
C SER A 10 -5.33 1.72 8.96
N GLY A 11 -6.26 0.92 8.43
CA GLY A 11 -7.46 0.54 9.15
C GLY A 11 -8.08 -0.78 8.71
N SER A 12 -9.42 -0.82 8.63
CA SER A 12 -10.19 -2.05 8.34
C SER A 12 -9.96 -2.62 6.95
N GLY A 13 -9.47 -1.84 5.99
CA GLY A 13 -9.12 -2.33 4.66
C GLY A 13 -10.32 -2.80 3.82
N THR A 14 -11.49 -2.16 3.94
CA THR A 14 -12.68 -2.54 3.12
C THR A 14 -12.44 -2.42 1.62
N ASN A 15 -11.75 -1.38 1.17
CA ASN A 15 -11.32 -1.23 -0.24
C ASN A 15 -10.28 -2.31 -0.64
N LEU A 16 -9.36 -2.66 0.27
CA LEU A 16 -8.43 -3.76 0.05
C LEU A 16 -9.18 -5.09 -0.10
N ALA A 17 -10.13 -5.39 0.78
CA ALA A 17 -10.94 -6.60 0.71
C ALA A 17 -11.71 -6.70 -0.62
N ALA A 18 -12.27 -5.58 -1.10
CA ALA A 18 -12.92 -5.52 -2.40
C ALA A 18 -11.92 -5.76 -3.55
N LEU A 19 -10.77 -5.09 -3.53
CA LEU A 19 -9.72 -5.27 -4.53
C LEU A 19 -9.26 -6.74 -4.61
N LEU A 20 -8.95 -7.36 -3.47
CA LEU A 20 -8.46 -8.75 -3.40
C LEU A 20 -9.52 -9.77 -3.83
N ARG A 21 -10.81 -9.44 -3.69
CA ARG A 21 -11.92 -10.28 -4.15
C ARG A 21 -12.13 -10.17 -5.65
N ASP A 22 -12.13 -8.96 -6.20
CA ASP A 22 -12.63 -8.69 -7.55
C ASP A 22 -11.52 -8.68 -8.62
N LEU A 23 -10.28 -8.36 -8.25
CA LEU A 23 -9.15 -8.25 -9.21
C LEU A 23 -8.96 -9.52 -10.07
N PRO A 24 -8.97 -10.76 -9.53
CA PRO A 24 -8.76 -11.97 -10.34
C PRO A 24 -9.77 -12.18 -11.48
N GLY A 25 -10.99 -11.63 -11.36
CA GLY A 25 -12.05 -11.72 -12.38
C GLY A 25 -12.25 -10.46 -13.21
N SER A 26 -11.51 -9.39 -12.92
CA SER A 26 -11.71 -8.07 -13.54
C SER A 26 -11.24 -7.96 -14.99
N GLY A 27 -10.44 -8.91 -15.48
CA GLY A 27 -9.76 -8.83 -16.78
C GLY A 27 -8.54 -7.90 -16.78
N ILE A 28 -8.20 -7.27 -15.64
CA ILE A 28 -7.00 -6.45 -15.48
C ILE A 28 -5.79 -7.35 -15.21
N ASP A 29 -4.72 -7.22 -16.00
CA ASP A 29 -3.46 -7.96 -15.83
C ASP A 29 -2.64 -7.34 -14.67
N ALA A 30 -3.12 -7.49 -13.43
CA ALA A 30 -2.45 -7.01 -12.23
C ALA A 30 -2.60 -7.98 -11.05
N GLU A 31 -1.72 -7.85 -10.06
CA GLU A 31 -1.74 -8.64 -8.83
C GLU A 31 -1.26 -7.82 -7.62
N VAL A 32 -1.85 -8.08 -6.45
CA VAL A 32 -1.35 -7.51 -5.19
C VAL A 32 -0.21 -8.36 -4.67
N VAL A 33 0.99 -7.78 -4.62
CA VAL A 33 2.22 -8.49 -4.24
C VAL A 33 2.61 -8.27 -2.78
N ALA A 34 2.12 -7.19 -2.16
CA ALA A 34 2.22 -6.97 -0.72
C ALA A 34 1.18 -5.96 -0.22
N VAL A 35 0.90 -6.00 1.08
CA VAL A 35 0.09 -4.99 1.76
C VAL A 35 0.86 -4.42 2.95
N GLY A 36 1.07 -3.10 2.94
CA GLY A 36 1.73 -2.38 4.02
C GLY A 36 0.76 -1.57 4.89
N ALA A 37 1.11 -1.37 6.15
CA ALA A 37 0.41 -0.45 7.04
C ALA A 37 1.36 0.47 7.82
N ASP A 38 0.85 1.62 8.26
CA ASP A 38 1.56 2.58 9.13
C ASP A 38 1.37 2.28 10.64
N GLY A 39 0.76 1.15 10.98
CA GLY A 39 0.52 0.73 12.36
C GLY A 39 -0.38 -0.51 12.44
N GLN A 40 -1.08 -0.66 13.57
CA GLN A 40 -2.07 -1.72 13.77
C GLN A 40 -3.26 -1.52 12.83
N ALA A 41 -3.39 -2.38 11.83
CA ALA A 41 -4.44 -2.32 10.83
C ALA A 41 -5.13 -3.69 10.70
N PRO A 42 -6.39 -3.86 11.16
CA PRO A 42 -7.12 -5.11 11.02
C PRO A 42 -7.22 -5.61 9.56
N GLY A 43 -7.19 -4.70 8.59
CA GLY A 43 -7.25 -5.03 7.16
C GLY A 43 -6.08 -5.88 6.65
N LEU A 44 -4.95 -5.93 7.36
CA LEU A 44 -3.83 -6.83 6.98
C LEU A 44 -4.25 -8.30 6.97
N GLN A 45 -5.26 -8.67 7.79
CA GLN A 45 -5.80 -10.02 7.80
C GLN A 45 -6.34 -10.46 6.43
N HIS A 46 -6.92 -9.55 5.65
CA HIS A 46 -7.43 -9.87 4.31
C HIS A 46 -6.34 -10.35 3.34
N ALA A 47 -5.12 -9.83 3.49
CA ALA A 47 -3.94 -10.24 2.73
C ALA A 47 -3.35 -11.54 3.28
N ASN A 48 -3.20 -11.64 4.61
CA ASN A 48 -2.68 -12.84 5.28
C ASN A 48 -3.50 -14.09 4.94
N GLU A 49 -4.83 -13.99 4.94
CA GLU A 49 -5.75 -15.09 4.57
C GLU A 49 -5.55 -15.60 3.13
N ARG A 50 -4.92 -14.80 2.27
CA ARG A 50 -4.61 -15.13 0.87
C ARG A 50 -3.12 -15.45 0.64
N GLY A 51 -2.31 -15.48 1.71
CA GLY A 51 -0.87 -15.71 1.61
C GLY A 51 -0.10 -14.55 0.97
N ILE A 52 -0.68 -13.34 0.93
CA ILE A 52 -0.02 -12.15 0.42
C ILE A 52 0.88 -11.58 1.54
N PRO A 53 2.16 -11.29 1.27
CA PRO A 53 3.06 -10.67 2.24
C PRO A 53 2.48 -9.39 2.85
N THR A 54 2.67 -9.22 4.16
CA THR A 54 2.27 -8.01 4.89
C THR A 54 3.45 -7.41 5.65
N CYS A 55 3.45 -6.09 5.78
CA CYS A 55 4.44 -5.37 6.57
C CYS A 55 3.81 -4.20 7.34
N VAL A 56 4.47 -3.80 8.42
CA VAL A 56 4.11 -2.63 9.22
C VAL A 56 5.34 -1.73 9.33
N VAL A 57 5.22 -0.49 8.86
CA VAL A 57 6.27 0.53 8.98
C VAL A 57 5.66 1.73 9.69
N SER A 58 5.71 1.71 11.03
CA SER A 58 5.02 2.73 11.82
C SER A 58 5.82 4.02 11.92
N PRO A 59 5.22 5.22 11.70
CA PRO A 59 5.91 6.49 11.91
C PRO A 59 6.47 6.66 13.33
N GLY A 60 5.87 6.02 14.34
CA GLY A 60 6.31 6.10 15.73
C GLY A 60 7.64 5.39 16.02
N ASP A 61 8.11 4.55 15.09
CA ASP A 61 9.37 3.80 15.22
C ASP A 61 10.58 4.60 14.70
N TYR A 62 10.37 5.83 14.20
CA TYR A 62 11.39 6.64 13.56
C TYR A 62 11.52 8.02 14.19
N GLU A 63 12.74 8.55 14.23
CA GLU A 63 13.05 9.85 14.85
C GLU A 63 12.47 11.04 14.07
N SER A 64 12.19 10.86 12.78
CA SER A 64 11.67 11.91 11.91
C SER A 64 10.74 11.38 10.84
N ARG A 65 9.93 12.28 10.27
CA ARG A 65 9.04 11.97 9.14
C ARG A 65 9.83 11.57 7.90
N GLU A 66 11.02 12.13 7.73
CA GLU A 66 11.92 11.87 6.61
C GLU A 66 12.52 10.46 6.73
N SER A 67 13.00 10.08 7.91
CA SER A 67 13.56 8.74 8.16
C SER A 67 12.50 7.64 8.03
N TRP A 68 11.27 7.90 8.52
CA TRP A 68 10.12 7.04 8.25
C TRP A 68 9.82 6.91 6.75
N GLY A 69 9.85 8.01 5.99
CA GLY A 69 9.61 8.01 4.55
C GLY A 69 10.60 7.17 3.77
N VAL A 70 11.89 7.22 4.15
CA VAL A 70 12.93 6.37 3.58
C VAL A 70 12.63 4.90 3.85
N ALA A 71 12.38 4.54 5.11
CA ALA A 71 12.12 3.15 5.49
C ALA A 71 10.85 2.58 4.84
N LEU A 72 9.75 3.35 4.79
CA LEU A 72 8.53 2.95 4.09
C LEU A 72 8.80 2.77 2.59
N GLY A 73 9.60 3.67 2.00
CA GLY A 73 9.99 3.56 0.59
C GLY A 73 10.84 2.33 0.30
N ASP A 74 11.77 1.99 1.20
CA ASP A 74 12.64 0.80 1.08
C ASP A 74 11.83 -0.49 1.19
N GLU A 75 10.97 -0.57 2.19
CA GLU A 75 10.07 -1.71 2.37
C GLU A 75 9.18 -1.91 1.13
N VAL A 76 8.52 -0.85 0.66
CA VAL A 76 7.67 -0.90 -0.55
C VAL A 76 8.49 -1.29 -1.79
N ALA A 77 9.69 -0.73 -1.98
CA ALA A 77 10.53 -1.03 -3.13
C ALA A 77 11.07 -2.46 -3.13
N SER A 78 11.23 -3.09 -1.97
CA SER A 78 11.68 -4.49 -1.84
C SER A 78 10.75 -5.48 -2.56
N TYR A 79 9.46 -5.13 -2.68
CA TYR A 79 8.47 -5.91 -3.42
C TYR A 79 8.44 -5.60 -4.92
N ALA A 80 9.32 -4.73 -5.43
CA ALA A 80 9.39 -4.30 -6.83
C ALA A 80 8.01 -3.95 -7.45
N PRO A 81 7.29 -2.94 -6.91
CA PRO A 81 5.98 -2.57 -7.42
C PRO A 81 6.05 -1.78 -8.73
N ASP A 82 5.09 -2.05 -9.60
CA ASP A 82 4.73 -1.15 -10.70
C ASP A 82 3.86 0.00 -10.20
N TRP A 83 2.98 -0.27 -9.22
CA TRP A 83 2.08 0.72 -8.62
C TRP A 83 2.03 0.61 -7.10
N VAL A 84 1.94 1.77 -6.45
CA VAL A 84 1.60 1.91 -5.03
C VAL A 84 0.15 2.40 -4.93
N VAL A 85 -0.71 1.65 -4.26
CA VAL A 85 -2.14 1.98 -4.12
C VAL A 85 -2.43 2.38 -2.68
N LEU A 86 -2.88 3.61 -2.47
CA LEU A 86 -3.32 4.12 -1.18
C LEU A 86 -4.81 3.81 -1.02
N SER A 87 -5.12 2.82 -0.18
CA SER A 87 -6.47 2.26 0.00
C SER A 87 -6.95 2.52 1.43
N GLY A 88 -7.16 3.79 1.76
CA GLY A 88 -7.45 4.23 3.13
C GLY A 88 -6.19 4.37 3.98
N PHE A 89 -5.09 4.82 3.35
CA PHE A 89 -3.86 5.20 4.03
C PHE A 89 -3.99 6.62 4.61
N MET A 90 -3.83 6.77 5.92
CA MET A 90 -4.18 7.97 6.69
C MET A 90 -2.98 8.87 6.99
N LYS A 91 -1.82 8.60 6.39
CA LYS A 91 -0.61 9.42 6.54
C LYS A 91 -0.27 10.13 5.24
N LEU A 92 0.12 11.39 5.34
CA LEU A 92 0.71 12.12 4.22
C LEU A 92 2.08 11.53 3.90
N LEU A 93 2.24 11.03 2.68
CA LEU A 93 3.52 10.50 2.20
C LEU A 93 4.61 11.60 2.21
N PRO A 94 5.81 11.30 2.71
CA PRO A 94 6.93 12.23 2.62
C PRO A 94 7.34 12.50 1.17
N PRO A 95 7.84 13.70 0.83
CA PRO A 95 8.26 14.02 -0.54
C PRO A 95 9.21 12.99 -1.14
N GLY A 96 10.22 12.55 -0.38
CA GLY A 96 11.16 11.52 -0.84
C GLY A 96 10.52 10.16 -1.16
N PHE A 97 9.38 9.82 -0.55
CA PHE A 97 8.60 8.64 -0.95
C PHE A 97 7.92 8.88 -2.29
N VAL A 98 7.29 10.03 -2.49
CA VAL A 98 6.59 10.38 -3.73
C VAL A 98 7.57 10.43 -4.91
N ASP A 99 8.74 11.04 -4.71
CA ASP A 99 9.80 11.14 -5.72
C ASP A 99 10.36 9.78 -6.14
N ARG A 100 10.27 8.76 -5.27
CA ARG A 100 10.70 7.39 -5.55
C ARG A 100 9.74 6.63 -6.46
N PHE A 101 8.45 6.98 -6.44
CA PHE A 101 7.40 6.34 -7.25
C PHE A 101 6.68 7.37 -8.14
N PRO A 102 7.41 8.11 -8.99
CA PRO A 102 6.85 9.24 -9.73
C PRO A 102 5.80 8.74 -10.73
N GLY A 103 4.58 9.31 -10.66
CA GLY A 103 3.46 8.92 -11.53
C GLY A 103 2.93 7.50 -11.30
N ARG A 104 3.37 6.81 -10.25
CA ARG A 104 3.03 5.40 -9.96
C ARG A 104 2.31 5.21 -8.63
N ILE A 105 1.75 6.30 -8.07
CA ILE A 105 0.97 6.28 -6.84
C ILE A 105 -0.49 6.60 -7.19
N LEU A 106 -1.41 5.72 -6.80
CA LEU A 106 -2.85 5.90 -6.96
C LEU A 106 -3.51 5.98 -5.59
N ASN A 107 -4.45 6.91 -5.41
CA ASN A 107 -5.22 7.05 -4.18
C ASN A 107 -6.72 7.06 -4.48
N THR A 108 -7.49 6.37 -3.66
CA THR A 108 -8.95 6.50 -3.66
C THR A 108 -9.37 7.57 -2.65
N HIS A 109 -10.14 8.58 -3.06
CA HIS A 109 -10.68 9.61 -2.17
C HIS A 109 -12.22 9.63 -2.26
N PRO A 110 -12.96 9.63 -1.13
CA PRO A 110 -14.42 9.55 -1.14
C PRO A 110 -15.07 10.93 -1.37
N ALA A 111 -14.67 11.60 -2.45
CA ALA A 111 -15.27 12.85 -2.92
C ALA A 111 -15.13 12.97 -4.44
N TYR A 112 -15.93 13.85 -5.04
CA TYR A 112 -15.74 14.31 -6.42
C TYR A 112 -14.73 15.46 -6.40
N LEU A 113 -13.46 15.14 -6.70
CA LEU A 113 -12.34 16.09 -6.71
C LEU A 113 -12.35 17.05 -7.92
#